data_AF-A0A6G3XT97-F1
#
_entry.id   AF-A0A6G3XT97-F1
#
_cell.length_a   1.000
_cell.length_b   1.000
_cell.length_c   1.000
_cell.angle_alpha   90.00
_cell.angle_beta   90.00
_cell.angle_gamma   90.00
#
_symmetry.space_group_name_H-M   'P 1'
#
loop_
_entity.id
_entity.type
_entity.pdbx_description
1 polymer ?
#
loop_
_entity_poly.entity_id
_entity_poly.type
_entity_poly.pdbx_seq_one_letter_code
_entity_poly.pdbx_strand_id
1 'polypeptide(L)'
;GNVDAHVTAPAAGAVENGRLLAIMGTSTCHVVNSAKPADVPGICGVVDGGIVAGAYGYEAGQSGVGDIFAWWLRQGVPDAYRAAAEAAGEDLHEHLTGLCAGQPVGAHGLVALDWMNG
;
A
#
# COMPACT_ATOMS: atom_id res chain seq x y z
N GLY A 1 -6.83 19.44 -15.97
CA GLY A 1 -5.67 18.92 -15.23
C GLY A 1 -6.12 17.70 -14.50
N ASN A 2 -5.27 16.68 -14.38
CA ASN A 2 -5.61 15.43 -13.69
C ASN A 2 -4.71 15.26 -12.46
N VAL A 3 -5.16 14.45 -11.50
CA VAL A 3 -4.41 14.06 -10.30
C VAL A 3 -3.73 12.72 -10.56
N ASP A 4 -2.50 12.55 -10.09
CA ASP A 4 -1.63 11.39 -10.31
C ASP A 4 -2.25 10.03 -9.93
N ALA A 5 -2.78 9.90 -8.71
CA ALA A 5 -3.41 8.67 -8.25
C ALA A 5 -4.64 8.32 -9.10
N HIS A 6 -5.45 9.32 -9.45
CA HIS A 6 -6.65 9.15 -10.25
C HIS A 6 -6.36 8.72 -11.69
N VAL A 7 -5.29 9.21 -12.32
CA VAL A 7 -4.90 8.75 -13.67
C VAL A 7 -4.28 7.35 -13.68
N THR A 8 -3.98 6.77 -12.52
CA THR A 8 -3.48 5.40 -12.43
C THR A 8 -4.59 4.38 -12.67
N ALA A 9 -5.85 4.72 -12.33
CA ALA A 9 -7.01 3.85 -12.59
C ALA A 9 -7.17 3.42 -14.06
N PRO A 10 -7.17 4.34 -15.05
CA PRO A 10 -7.19 3.95 -16.46
C PRO A 10 -5.92 3.23 -16.91
N ALA A 11 -4.74 3.64 -16.43
CA ALA A 11 -3.48 2.99 -16.78
C ALA A 11 -3.43 1.52 -16.30
N ALA A 12 -3.99 1.22 -15.14
CA ALA A 12 -4.08 -0.11 -14.56
C ALA A 12 -5.30 -0.92 -15.04
N GLY A 13 -6.17 -0.35 -15.89
CA GLY A 13 -7.41 -1.01 -16.33
C GLY A 13 -8.46 -1.21 -15.21
N ALA A 14 -8.36 -0.45 -14.12
CA ALA A 14 -9.25 -0.51 -12.96
C ALA A 14 -10.34 0.57 -13.02
N VAL A 15 -11.04 0.65 -14.16
CA VAL A 15 -12.05 1.70 -14.43
C VAL A 15 -13.49 1.26 -14.20
N GLU A 16 -13.74 -0.04 -14.09
CA GLU A 16 -15.07 -0.58 -13.83
C GLU A 16 -15.49 -0.41 -12.36
N ASN A 17 -16.79 -0.29 -12.13
CA ASN A 17 -17.36 -0.19 -10.79
C ASN A 17 -17.02 -1.43 -9.94
N GLY A 18 -16.69 -1.22 -8.67
CA GLY A 18 -16.37 -2.27 -7.72
C GLY A 18 -14.94 -2.82 -7.81
N ARG A 19 -14.10 -2.29 -8.70
CA ARG A 19 -12.66 -2.61 -8.72
C ARG A 19 -11.89 -1.62 -7.87
N LEU A 20 -11.29 -2.11 -6.79
CA LEU A 20 -10.36 -1.34 -5.98
C LEU A 20 -8.97 -1.36 -6.63
N LEU A 21 -8.37 -0.20 -6.79
CA LEU A 21 -6.97 -0.03 -7.13
C LEU A 21 -6.22 0.53 -5.94
N ALA A 22 -5.15 -0.15 -5.53
CA ALA A 22 -4.19 0.32 -4.55
C ALA A 22 -2.94 0.86 -5.26
N ILE A 23 -2.69 2.16 -5.16
CA ILE A 23 -1.47 2.80 -5.62
C ILE A 23 -0.48 2.80 -4.45
N MET A 24 0.39 1.79 -4.42
CA MET A 24 1.28 1.49 -3.30
C MET A 24 2.65 2.17 -3.44
N GLY A 25 3.16 2.72 -2.35
CA GLY A 25 4.49 3.31 -2.23
C GLY A 25 4.84 3.59 -0.77
N THR A 26 5.38 4.78 -0.49
CA THR A 26 5.63 5.24 0.89
C THR A 26 4.38 5.14 1.76
N SER A 27 3.25 5.58 1.21
CA SER A 27 1.88 5.37 1.69
C SER A 27 1.07 4.61 0.62
N THR A 28 -0.21 4.34 0.85
CA THR A 28 -1.08 3.75 -0.18
C THR A 28 -2.34 4.57 -0.39
N CYS A 29 -2.59 5.01 -1.63
CA CYS A 29 -3.87 5.58 -2.04
C CYS A 29 -4.76 4.46 -2.61
N HIS A 30 -5.99 4.39 -2.12
CA HIS A 30 -7.00 3.45 -2.55
C HIS A 30 -8.06 4.20 -3.33
N VAL A 31 -8.34 3.75 -4.55
CA VAL A 31 -9.40 4.33 -5.36
C VAL A 31 -10.37 3.26 -5.85
N VAL A 32 -11.66 3.58 -5.87
CA VAL A 32 -12.71 2.67 -6.37
C VAL A 32 -13.83 3.47 -7.03
N ASN A 33 -14.35 2.96 -8.14
CA ASN A 33 -15.54 3.50 -8.80
C ASN A 33 -16.80 2.78 -8.32
N SER A 34 -17.92 3.52 -8.24
CA SER A 34 -19.25 2.96 -7.99
C SER A 34 -20.31 3.60 -8.87
N ALA A 35 -21.33 2.82 -9.24
CA ALA A 35 -22.52 3.33 -9.93
C ALA A 35 -23.43 4.17 -9.02
N LYS A 36 -23.28 4.06 -7.69
CA LYS A 36 -24.13 4.72 -6.70
C LYS A 36 -23.30 5.37 -5.59
N PRO A 37 -23.72 6.52 -5.05
CA PRO A 37 -23.09 7.11 -3.89
C PRO A 37 -23.45 6.31 -2.63
N ALA A 38 -22.54 6.30 -1.66
CA ALA A 38 -22.69 5.71 -0.35
C ALA A 38 -21.80 6.48 0.63
N ASP A 39 -22.29 6.65 1.86
CA ASP A 39 -21.47 7.22 2.93
C ASP A 39 -20.54 6.13 3.48
N VAL A 40 -19.23 6.34 3.34
CA VAL A 40 -18.22 5.40 3.83
C VAL A 40 -17.39 6.11 4.91
N PRO A 41 -17.45 5.66 6.17
CA PRO A 41 -16.66 6.26 7.24
C PRO A 41 -15.15 6.13 6.99
N GLY A 42 -14.40 7.20 7.27
CA GLY A 42 -12.94 7.17 7.25
C GLY A 42 -12.28 7.27 5.86
N ILE A 43 -13.05 7.48 4.80
CA ILE A 43 -12.48 7.78 3.47
C ILE A 43 -12.06 9.25 3.36
N CYS A 44 -11.21 9.56 2.39
CA CYS A 44 -10.82 10.93 2.06
C CYS A 44 -11.97 11.69 1.38
N GLY A 45 -12.70 11.03 0.48
CA GLY A 45 -13.85 11.64 -0.17
C GLY A 45 -14.48 10.80 -1.28
N VAL A 46 -15.62 11.30 -1.77
CA VAL A 46 -16.37 10.75 -2.90
C VAL A 46 -16.80 11.89 -3.82
N VAL A 47 -16.59 11.72 -5.13
CA VAL A 47 -16.94 12.74 -6.15
C VAL A 47 -17.55 12.07 -7.38
N ASP A 48 -18.69 12.58 -7.86
CA ASP A 48 -19.27 12.16 -9.13
C ASP A 48 -18.34 12.54 -10.29
N GLY A 49 -17.92 11.55 -11.08
CA GLY A 49 -16.94 11.72 -12.14
C GLY A 49 -15.51 11.95 -11.64
N GLY A 50 -15.22 11.71 -10.35
CA GLY A 50 -13.93 12.03 -9.73
C GLY A 50 -12.73 11.26 -10.30
N ILE A 51 -12.97 10.06 -10.84
CA ILE A 51 -11.94 9.20 -11.45
C ILE A 51 -12.31 8.88 -12.90
N VAL A 52 -13.52 8.34 -13.10
CA VAL A 52 -14.06 8.01 -14.43
C VAL A 52 -15.41 8.69 -14.57
N ALA A 53 -15.65 9.29 -15.74
CA ALA A 53 -16.93 9.94 -16.04
C ALA A 53 -18.10 8.95 -15.94
N GLY A 54 -19.20 9.38 -15.30
CA GLY A 54 -20.40 8.57 -15.12
C GLY A 54 -20.38 7.59 -13.95
N ALA A 55 -19.36 7.67 -13.08
CA ALA A 55 -19.27 6.89 -11.84
C ALA A 55 -18.84 7.79 -10.66
N TYR A 56 -19.25 7.41 -9.46
CA TYR A 56 -18.76 8.00 -8.22
C TYR A 56 -17.37 7.43 -7.92
N GLY A 57 -16.37 8.30 -7.91
CA GLY A 57 -15.00 7.95 -7.53
C GLY A 57 -14.78 8.16 -6.05
N TYR A 58 -14.32 7.13 -5.36
CA TYR A 58 -13.99 7.15 -3.94
C TYR A 58 -12.48 7.10 -3.76
N GLU A 59 -11.99 7.83 -2.78
CA GLU A 59 -10.59 7.85 -2.39
C GLU A 59 -10.45 7.59 -0.88
N ALA A 60 -9.52 6.71 -0.52
CA ALA A 60 -9.10 6.47 0.87
C ALA A 60 -7.58 6.32 0.94
N GLY A 61 -6.99 6.48 2.12
CA GLY A 61 -5.54 6.41 2.32
C GLY A 61 -5.14 5.48 3.45
N GLN A 62 -4.01 4.80 3.29
CA GLN A 62 -3.23 4.23 4.38
C GLN A 62 -1.96 5.05 4.53
N SER A 63 -1.77 5.66 5.71
CA SER A 63 -0.74 6.67 5.97
C SER A 63 0.68 6.14 5.88
N GLY A 64 0.89 4.89 6.29
CA GLY A 64 2.21 4.26 6.30
C GLY A 64 2.17 2.82 5.79
N VAL A 65 3.02 2.52 4.81
CA VAL A 65 3.23 1.17 4.27
C VAL A 65 4.72 0.99 3.98
N GLY A 66 5.21 1.60 2.89
CA GLY A 66 6.63 1.56 2.52
C GLY A 66 7.53 2.29 3.51
N ASP A 67 7.03 3.35 4.16
CA ASP A 67 7.76 4.08 5.20
C ASP A 67 8.02 3.24 6.46
N ILE A 68 7.10 2.37 6.85
CA ILE A 68 7.25 1.42 7.97
C ILE A 68 8.42 0.48 7.67
N PHE A 69 8.44 -0.11 6.48
CA PHE A 69 9.55 -0.98 6.06
C PHE A 69 10.86 -0.20 6.00
N ALA A 70 10.84 1.01 5.43
CA ALA A 70 12.03 1.85 5.33
C ALA A 70 12.56 2.26 6.71
N TRP A 71 11.68 2.56 7.68
CA TRP A 71 12.05 2.84 9.06
C TRP A 71 12.69 1.62 9.72
N TRP A 72 12.06 0.44 9.59
CA TRP A 72 12.58 -0.80 10.17
C TRP A 72 13.97 -1.14 9.63
N LEU A 73 14.16 -1.07 8.31
CA LEU A 73 15.46 -1.29 7.66
C LEU A 73 16.55 -0.34 8.16
N ARG A 74 16.21 0.90 8.52
CA ARG A 74 17.19 1.87 9.04
C ARG A 74 17.46 1.70 10.53
N GLN A 75 16.45 1.36 11.34
CA GLN A 75 16.51 1.53 12.79
C GLN A 75 16.36 0.23 13.58
N GLY A 76 15.62 -0.74 13.06
CA GLY A 76 15.16 -1.90 13.83
C GLY A 76 15.82 -3.23 13.49
N VAL A 77 16.41 -3.36 12.29
CA VAL A 77 17.06 -4.61 11.88
C VAL A 77 18.34 -4.87 12.69
N PRO A 78 18.45 -6.01 13.41
CA PRO A 78 19.66 -6.39 14.12
C PRO A 78 20.86 -6.58 13.19
N ASP A 79 22.05 -6.22 13.65
CA ASP A 79 23.29 -6.24 12.85
C ASP A 79 23.62 -7.60 12.22
N ALA A 80 23.25 -8.69 12.88
CA ALA A 80 23.45 -10.04 12.35
C ALA A 80 22.78 -10.25 10.97
N TYR A 81 21.60 -9.67 10.75
CA TYR A 81 20.92 -9.75 9.46
C TYR A 81 21.55 -8.85 8.40
N ARG A 82 22.13 -7.71 8.81
CA ARG A 82 22.87 -6.82 7.90
C ARG A 82 24.14 -7.50 7.39
N ALA A 83 24.90 -8.11 8.30
CA ALA A 83 26.09 -8.87 7.96
C ALA A 83 25.76 -10.10 7.09
N ALA A 84 24.64 -10.77 7.35
CA ALA A 84 24.17 -11.89 6.52
C ALA A 84 23.81 -11.46 5.10
N ALA A 85 23.09 -10.34 4.93
CA ALA A 85 22.77 -9.77 3.63
C ALA A 85 24.05 -9.37 2.86
N GLU A 86 24.99 -8.70 3.53
CA GLU A 86 26.29 -8.31 2.93
C GLU A 86 27.09 -9.54 2.49
N ALA A 87 27.17 -10.58 3.32
CA ALA A 87 27.85 -11.83 2.99
C ALA A 87 27.19 -12.57 1.82
N ALA A 88 25.87 -12.44 1.66
CA ALA A 88 25.11 -12.97 0.53
C ALA A 88 25.22 -12.09 -0.73
N GLY A 89 25.70 -10.84 -0.61
CA GLY A 89 25.72 -9.87 -1.71
C GLY A 89 24.33 -9.37 -2.11
N GLU A 90 23.38 -9.37 -1.18
CA GLU A 90 21.98 -9.02 -1.40
C GLU A 90 21.62 -7.65 -0.81
N ASP A 91 20.64 -6.96 -1.39
CA ASP A 91 20.01 -5.82 -0.70
C ASP A 91 19.33 -6.30 0.58
N LEU A 92 19.39 -5.50 1.65
CA LEU A 92 18.87 -5.90 2.95
C LEU A 92 17.35 -6.17 2.92
N HIS A 93 16.59 -5.40 2.15
CA HIS A 93 15.15 -5.62 2.02
C HIS A 93 14.86 -6.94 1.29
N GLU A 94 15.60 -7.22 0.21
CA GLU A 94 15.49 -8.47 -0.55
C GLU A 94 15.87 -9.69 0.30
N HIS A 95 16.96 -9.59 1.07
CA HIS A 95 17.42 -10.64 1.97
C HIS A 95 16.34 -11.00 3.01
N LEU A 96 15.80 -9.99 3.72
CA LEU A 96 14.73 -10.21 4.70
C LEU A 96 13.45 -10.74 4.05
N THR A 97 13.13 -10.32 2.82
CA THR A 97 12.01 -10.86 2.05
C THR A 97 12.20 -12.34 1.79
N GLY A 98 13.40 -12.76 1.37
CA GLY A 98 13.73 -14.17 1.11
C GLY A 98 13.59 -15.05 2.36
N LEU A 99 14.04 -14.56 3.52
CA LEU A 99 13.92 -15.28 4.81
C LEU A 99 12.45 -15.50 5.23
N CYS A 100 11.55 -14.62 4.81
CA CYS A 100 10.13 -14.66 5.18
C CYS A 100 9.23 -15.30 4.12
N ALA A 101 9.67 -15.37 2.86
CA ALA A 101 8.83 -15.76 1.71
C ALA A 101 8.17 -17.15 1.84
N GLY A 102 8.84 -18.09 2.52
CA GLY A 102 8.33 -19.45 2.74
C GLY A 102 7.56 -19.64 4.05
N GLN A 103 7.45 -18.62 4.90
CA GLN A 103 6.79 -18.76 6.19
C GLN A 103 5.27 -18.78 6.01
N PRO A 104 4.55 -19.77 6.59
CA PRO A 104 3.09 -19.75 6.61
C PRO A 104 2.55 -18.49 7.31
N VAL A 105 1.38 -18.03 6.89
CA VAL A 105 0.68 -16.92 7.55
C VAL A 105 0.54 -17.20 9.05
N GLY A 106 1.05 -16.28 9.89
CA GLY A 106 1.01 -16.39 11.34
C GLY A 106 2.14 -17.22 11.97
N ALA A 107 3.05 -17.84 11.21
CA ALA A 107 4.13 -18.67 11.76
C ALA A 107 5.11 -17.90 12.65
N HIS A 108 5.25 -16.59 12.45
CA HIS A 108 6.07 -15.71 13.29
C HIS A 108 5.43 -15.43 14.67
N GLY A 109 4.12 -15.65 14.85
CA GLY A 109 3.43 -15.46 16.14
C GLY A 109 3.34 -14.00 16.60
N LEU A 110 3.48 -13.04 15.69
CA LEU A 110 3.46 -11.60 15.98
C LEU A 110 2.21 -10.94 15.41
N VAL A 111 1.79 -9.84 16.03
CA VAL A 111 0.79 -8.90 15.52
C VAL A 111 1.35 -7.50 15.64
N ALA A 112 1.19 -6.68 14.59
CA ALA A 112 1.60 -5.29 14.58
C ALA A 112 0.40 -4.39 14.21
N LEU A 113 0.43 -3.16 14.71
CA LEU A 113 -0.47 -2.09 14.28
C LEU A 113 0.30 -1.19 13.30
N ASP A 114 -0.29 -0.89 12.14
CA ASP A 114 0.32 -0.12 11.05
C ASP A 114 0.25 1.41 11.25
N TRP A 115 -0.03 1.87 12.47
CA TRP A 115 -0.31 3.27 12.80
C TRP A 115 0.95 4.09 13.10
N MET A 116 2.11 3.70 12.55
CA MET A 116 3.38 4.41 12.78
C MET A 116 3.35 5.85 12.26
N ASN A 117 2.42 6.15 11.33
CA ASN A 117 2.24 7.48 10.75
C ASN A 117 0.75 7.92 10.73
N GLY A 118 -0.10 7.31 11.57
CA GLY A 118 -1.53 7.67 11.72
C GLY A 118 -2.51 6.65 11.18
#